data_AF-A0A6N7EIK4-F1
#
_entry.id   AF-A0A6N7EIK4-F1
#
_cell.length_a   1.000
_cell.length_b   1.000
_cell.length_c   1.000
_cell.angle_alpha   90.00
_cell.angle_beta   90.00
_cell.angle_gamma   90.00
#
_symmetry.space_group_name_H-M   'P 1'
#
loop_
_entity.id
_entity.type
_entity.pdbx_description
1 polymer ?
#
loop_
_entity_poly.entity_id
_entity_poly.type
_entity_poly.pdbx_seq_one_letter_code
_entity_poly.pdbx_strand_id
1 'polypeptide(L)'
;MIRRTDALLAAVAAQEAHEPARDDLVDFLHGEVLPHTTAEGVIFCDSAPDMQTTLLAQAMAAQQRQLVAFAGEVARARTGMDAAMAASALVALFMMRAEEEDTVLLPALAAAGIDLADLLAHQPQILGRPGADAPVTMPGPGDTLDLCALDYDQCRRRLRTALQRLEPGKTLRLTHGHELQSLRYEIEATALKAYRWSLPTGEPPKTTTLVERL
;
A
#
# COMPACT_ATOMS: atom_id res chain seq x y z
N MET A 1 4.45 -6.49 4.49
CA MET A 1 3.31 -7.23 5.09
C MET A 1 2.97 -8.50 4.31
N ILE A 2 2.49 -8.41 3.06
CA ILE A 2 2.01 -9.54 2.23
C ILE A 2 2.96 -10.74 2.24
N ARG A 3 4.23 -10.55 1.85
CA ARG A 3 5.26 -11.62 1.85
C ARG A 3 5.37 -12.39 3.18
N ARG A 4 5.27 -11.69 4.32
CA ARG A 4 5.39 -12.31 5.65
C ARG A 4 4.12 -13.11 5.99
N THR A 5 2.96 -12.58 5.61
CA THR A 5 1.69 -13.31 5.70
C THR A 5 1.67 -14.55 4.81
N ASP A 6 2.17 -14.45 3.58
CA ASP A 6 2.28 -15.59 2.66
C ASP A 6 3.22 -16.68 3.20
N ALA A 7 4.34 -16.29 3.83
CA ALA A 7 5.25 -17.22 4.47
C ALA A 7 4.57 -17.97 5.64
N LEU A 8 3.79 -17.25 6.46
CA LEU A 8 2.99 -17.86 7.52
C LEU A 8 1.94 -18.82 6.95
N LEU A 9 1.17 -18.39 5.95
CA LEU A 9 0.16 -19.21 5.28
C LEU A 9 0.77 -20.48 4.67
N ALA A 10 1.93 -20.37 4.03
CA ALA A 10 2.64 -21.50 3.43
C ALA A 10 3.08 -22.53 4.49
N ALA A 11 3.68 -22.07 5.60
CA ALA A 11 4.09 -22.95 6.68
C ALA A 11 2.91 -23.70 7.31
N VAL A 12 1.78 -22.99 7.52
CA VAL A 12 0.55 -23.58 8.05
C VAL A 12 -0.05 -24.60 7.07
N ALA A 13 -0.12 -24.28 5.78
CA ALA A 13 -0.65 -25.16 4.75
C ALA A 13 0.19 -26.44 4.57
N ALA A 14 1.51 -26.33 4.72
CA ALA A 14 2.44 -27.46 4.69
C ALA A 14 2.44 -28.29 5.99
N GLN A 15 1.70 -27.85 7.02
CA GLN A 15 1.70 -28.44 8.37
C GLN A 15 3.10 -28.45 9.02
N GLU A 16 3.92 -27.46 8.69
CA GLU A 16 5.26 -27.26 9.23
C GLU A 16 5.25 -26.38 10.48
N ALA A 17 6.43 -26.20 11.08
CA ALA A 17 6.61 -25.23 12.17
C ALA A 17 6.35 -23.81 11.64
N HIS A 18 5.29 -23.17 12.14
CA HIS A 18 4.76 -21.89 11.66
C HIS A 18 5.13 -20.73 12.60
N GLU A 19 5.60 -21.05 13.82
CA GLU A 19 5.97 -20.09 14.85
C GLU A 19 7.03 -19.09 14.37
N PRO A 20 8.11 -19.48 13.65
CA PRO A 20 9.09 -18.52 13.15
C PRO A 20 8.51 -17.51 12.15
N ALA A 21 7.61 -17.96 11.25
CA ALA A 21 6.96 -17.09 10.27
C ALA A 21 5.93 -16.16 10.93
N ARG A 22 5.22 -16.66 11.95
CA ARG A 22 4.32 -15.85 12.78
C ARG A 22 5.12 -14.77 13.51
N ASP A 23 6.23 -15.11 14.13
CA ASP A 23 7.03 -14.19 14.94
C ASP A 23 7.66 -13.09 14.06
N ASP A 24 8.20 -13.42 12.87
CA ASP A 24 8.67 -12.40 11.90
C ASP A 24 7.53 -11.47 11.42
N LEU A 25 6.32 -11.99 11.23
CA LEU A 25 5.16 -11.14 10.92
C LEU A 25 4.82 -10.22 12.10
N VAL A 26 4.77 -10.75 13.33
CA VAL A 26 4.45 -9.98 14.54
C VAL A 26 5.49 -8.88 14.78
N ASP A 27 6.78 -9.18 14.63
CA ASP A 27 7.87 -8.23 14.78
C ASP A 27 7.74 -7.09 13.76
N PHE A 28 7.46 -7.42 12.49
CA PHE A 28 7.21 -6.42 11.45
C PHE A 28 5.98 -5.55 11.76
N LEU A 29 4.89 -6.14 12.25
CA LEU A 29 3.69 -5.40 12.60
C LEU A 29 3.95 -4.40 13.73
N HIS A 30 4.63 -4.81 14.80
CA HIS A 30 4.91 -3.94 15.95
C HIS A 30 6.02 -2.92 15.67
N GLY A 31 7.02 -3.29 14.88
CA GLY A 31 8.16 -2.43 14.57
C GLY A 31 7.87 -1.36 13.51
N GLU A 32 7.04 -1.69 12.51
CA GLU A 32 6.86 -0.83 11.33
C GLU A 32 5.40 -0.37 11.17
N VAL A 33 4.44 -1.30 11.15
CA VAL A 33 3.07 -1.02 10.69
C VAL A 33 2.24 -0.28 11.75
N LEU A 34 2.21 -0.79 12.99
CA LEU A 34 1.36 -0.22 14.04
C LEU A 34 1.82 1.18 14.49
N PRO A 35 3.13 1.47 14.65
CA PRO A 35 3.58 2.82 14.98
C PRO A 35 3.18 3.84 13.90
N HIS A 36 3.37 3.49 12.63
CA HIS A 36 3.04 4.36 11.50
C HIS A 36 1.55 4.67 11.45
N THR A 37 0.72 3.63 11.41
CA THR A 37 -0.74 3.80 11.33
C THR A 37 -1.32 4.52 12.54
N THR A 38 -0.66 4.46 13.71
CA THR A 38 -1.05 5.21 14.91
C THR A 38 -0.72 6.69 14.82
N ALA A 39 0.46 7.03 14.29
CA ALA A 39 0.81 8.42 14.05
C ALA A 39 -0.16 9.06 13.04
N GLU A 40 -0.47 8.36 11.96
CA GLU A 40 -1.42 8.82 10.93
C GLU A 40 -2.82 9.08 11.48
N GLY A 41 -3.37 8.14 12.26
CA GLY A 41 -4.71 8.30 12.83
C GLY A 41 -4.85 9.55 13.70
N VAL A 42 -3.81 9.90 14.48
CA VAL A 42 -3.77 11.14 15.29
C VAL A 42 -3.69 12.36 14.39
N ILE A 43 -2.76 12.37 13.44
CA ILE A 43 -2.54 13.49 12.52
C ILE A 43 -3.81 13.82 11.73
N PHE A 44 -4.46 12.81 11.15
CA PHE A 44 -5.69 13.02 10.37
C PHE A 44 -6.85 13.53 11.22
N CYS A 45 -6.99 13.04 12.47
CA CYS A 45 -8.01 13.54 13.38
C CYS A 45 -7.75 15.00 13.79
N ASP A 46 -6.50 15.35 14.08
CA ASP A 46 -6.13 16.69 14.54
C ASP A 46 -6.16 17.73 13.41
N SER A 47 -5.96 17.29 12.17
CA SER A 47 -5.87 18.17 10.99
C SER A 47 -7.19 18.35 10.24
N ALA A 48 -8.24 17.62 10.61
CA ALA A 48 -9.53 17.68 9.93
C ALA A 48 -10.24 19.04 10.21
N PRO A 49 -10.43 19.91 9.20
CA PRO A 49 -10.93 21.26 9.43
C PRO A 49 -12.47 21.35 9.53
N ASP A 50 -13.19 20.31 9.10
CA ASP A 50 -14.65 20.30 9.06
C ASP A 50 -15.24 18.97 9.58
N MET A 51 -16.56 18.95 9.77
CA MET A 51 -17.27 17.77 10.30
C MET A 51 -17.13 16.54 9.38
N GLN A 52 -17.11 16.73 8.06
CA GLN A 52 -17.07 15.61 7.12
C GLN A 52 -15.70 14.91 7.16
N THR A 53 -14.63 15.68 7.07
CA THR A 53 -13.25 15.20 7.21
C THR A 53 -12.98 14.64 8.60
N THR A 54 -13.59 15.20 9.65
CA THR A 54 -13.50 14.66 11.02
C THR A 54 -14.13 13.27 11.11
N LEU A 55 -15.33 13.08 10.56
CA LEU A 55 -15.99 11.77 10.57
C LEU A 55 -15.22 10.72 9.77
N LEU A 56 -14.62 11.11 8.64
CA LEU A 56 -13.74 10.23 7.85
C LEU A 56 -12.48 9.85 8.65
N ALA A 57 -11.80 10.82 9.27
CA ALA A 57 -10.63 10.54 10.10
C ALA A 57 -10.96 9.63 11.30
N GLN A 58 -12.13 9.83 11.93
CA GLN A 58 -12.60 8.95 13.00
C GLN A 58 -12.90 7.53 12.53
N ALA A 59 -13.45 7.35 11.32
CA ALA A 59 -13.65 6.05 10.71
C ALA A 59 -12.30 5.34 10.48
N MET A 60 -11.31 6.06 9.95
CA MET A 60 -9.94 5.55 9.76
C MET A 60 -9.30 5.13 11.08
N ALA A 61 -9.45 5.93 12.14
CA ALA A 61 -8.98 5.59 13.48
C ALA A 61 -9.69 4.35 14.06
N ALA A 62 -10.96 4.12 13.73
CA ALA A 62 -11.68 2.89 14.12
C ALA A 62 -11.12 1.65 13.42
N GLN A 63 -10.84 1.74 12.13
CA GLN A 63 -10.22 0.66 11.37
C GLN A 63 -8.76 0.41 11.82
N GLN A 64 -8.03 1.43 12.25
CA GLN A 64 -6.72 1.27 12.88
C GLN A 64 -6.79 0.45 14.17
N ARG A 65 -7.77 0.72 15.05
CA ARG A 65 -7.99 -0.12 16.25
C ARG A 65 -8.23 -1.58 15.87
N GLN A 66 -8.93 -1.83 14.76
CA GLN A 66 -9.16 -3.18 14.27
C GLN A 66 -7.88 -3.85 13.73
N LEU A 67 -6.96 -3.11 13.07
CA LEU A 67 -5.64 -3.66 12.74
C LEU A 67 -4.84 -4.06 13.98
N VAL A 68 -4.85 -3.22 15.03
CA VAL A 68 -4.18 -3.53 16.30
C VAL A 68 -4.78 -4.79 16.93
N ALA A 69 -6.10 -4.95 16.87
CA ALA A 69 -6.78 -6.15 17.36
C ALA A 69 -6.32 -7.39 16.59
N PHE A 70 -6.36 -7.38 15.26
CA PHE A 70 -5.91 -8.52 14.46
C PHE A 70 -4.42 -8.82 14.65
N ALA A 71 -3.56 -7.81 14.79
CA ALA A 71 -2.15 -8.02 15.08
C ALA A 71 -1.96 -8.73 16.44
N GLY A 72 -2.77 -8.35 17.43
CA GLY A 72 -2.84 -9.01 18.72
C GLY A 72 -3.40 -10.44 18.65
N GLU A 73 -4.30 -10.74 17.73
CA GLU A 73 -4.80 -12.10 17.47
C GLU A 73 -3.74 -12.98 16.81
N VAL A 74 -3.01 -12.47 15.81
CA VAL A 74 -1.87 -13.18 15.20
C VAL A 74 -0.84 -13.55 16.28
N ALA A 75 -0.50 -12.62 17.16
CA ALA A 75 0.49 -12.83 18.22
C ALA A 75 0.05 -13.84 19.29
N ARG A 76 -1.26 -13.95 19.55
CA ARG A 76 -1.83 -14.82 20.60
C ARG A 76 -2.48 -16.09 20.05
N ALA A 77 -2.38 -16.32 18.74
CA ALA A 77 -2.97 -17.47 18.10
C ALA A 77 -2.45 -18.78 18.71
N ARG A 78 -3.38 -19.68 19.04
CA ARG A 78 -3.07 -20.98 19.67
C ARG A 78 -2.76 -22.07 18.64
N THR A 79 -3.21 -21.88 17.41
CA THR A 79 -3.00 -22.80 16.30
C THR A 79 -2.52 -22.04 15.07
N GLY A 80 -1.83 -22.75 14.17
CA GLY A 80 -1.41 -22.17 12.89
C GLY A 80 -2.59 -21.67 12.06
N MET A 81 -3.73 -22.36 12.10
CA MET A 81 -4.93 -21.93 11.40
C MET A 81 -5.49 -20.61 11.96
N ASP A 82 -5.55 -20.46 13.28
CA ASP A 82 -5.97 -19.20 13.92
C ASP A 82 -5.04 -18.05 13.50
N ALA A 83 -3.72 -18.30 13.47
CA ALA A 83 -2.73 -17.31 13.06
C ALA A 83 -2.90 -16.91 11.59
N ALA A 84 -3.08 -17.89 10.71
CA ALA A 84 -3.30 -17.67 9.28
C ALA A 84 -4.59 -16.90 8.99
N MET A 85 -5.69 -17.21 9.69
CA MET A 85 -6.95 -16.50 9.55
C MET A 85 -6.82 -15.03 9.98
N ALA A 86 -6.25 -14.78 11.17
CA ALA A 86 -6.04 -13.44 11.68
C ALA A 86 -5.11 -12.62 10.78
N ALA A 87 -4.02 -13.24 10.28
CA ALA A 87 -3.07 -12.58 9.39
C ALA A 87 -3.69 -12.24 8.03
N SER A 88 -4.55 -13.11 7.49
CA SER A 88 -5.27 -12.87 6.24
C SER A 88 -6.28 -11.72 6.39
N ALA A 89 -7.04 -11.71 7.49
CA ALA A 89 -7.96 -10.62 7.82
C ALA A 89 -7.24 -9.29 7.99
N LEU A 90 -6.07 -9.31 8.66
CA LEU A 90 -5.22 -8.14 8.83
C LEU A 90 -4.77 -7.57 7.48
N VAL A 91 -4.24 -8.41 6.59
CA VAL A 91 -3.79 -7.97 5.26
C VAL A 91 -4.95 -7.38 4.47
N ALA A 92 -6.11 -8.04 4.45
CA ALA A 92 -7.27 -7.51 3.73
C ALA A 92 -7.71 -6.13 4.25
N LEU A 93 -7.79 -5.96 5.57
CA LEU A 93 -8.14 -4.69 6.19
C LEU A 93 -7.09 -3.61 5.91
N PHE A 94 -5.81 -3.94 5.98
CA PHE A 94 -4.73 -2.99 5.73
C PHE A 94 -4.74 -2.48 4.28
N MET A 95 -4.98 -3.39 3.33
CA MET A 95 -5.03 -3.07 1.90
C MET A 95 -6.21 -2.16 1.56
N MET A 96 -7.40 -2.51 2.06
CA MET A 96 -8.62 -1.71 1.91
C MET A 96 -8.45 -0.32 2.53
N ARG A 97 -7.92 -0.24 3.75
CA ARG A 97 -7.58 1.01 4.43
C ARG A 97 -6.71 1.91 3.59
N ALA A 98 -5.62 1.36 3.06
CA ALA A 98 -4.68 2.13 2.28
C ALA A 98 -5.36 2.64 0.99
N GLU A 99 -6.27 1.87 0.39
CA GLU A 99 -7.04 2.32 -0.78
C GLU A 99 -8.04 3.43 -0.41
N GLU A 100 -8.78 3.29 0.69
CA GLU A 100 -9.69 4.32 1.20
C GLU A 100 -8.95 5.62 1.55
N GLU A 101 -7.76 5.52 2.11
CA GLU A 101 -6.92 6.67 2.40
C GLU A 101 -6.56 7.44 1.12
N ASP A 102 -6.03 6.73 0.12
CA ASP A 102 -5.59 7.31 -1.16
C ASP A 102 -6.76 7.89 -1.98
N THR A 103 -7.94 7.26 -1.91
CA THR A 103 -9.06 7.57 -2.81
C THR A 103 -10.14 8.44 -2.19
N VAL A 104 -10.25 8.45 -0.85
CA VAL A 104 -11.31 9.17 -0.12
C VAL A 104 -10.72 10.18 0.85
N LEU A 105 -9.89 9.72 1.81
CA LEU A 105 -9.45 10.59 2.91
C LEU A 105 -8.52 11.71 2.42
N LEU A 106 -7.42 11.37 1.75
CA LEU A 106 -6.43 12.34 1.29
C LEU A 106 -7.05 13.35 0.31
N PRO A 107 -7.86 12.95 -0.69
CA PRO A 107 -8.56 13.90 -1.55
C PRO A 107 -9.53 14.81 -0.78
N ALA A 108 -10.25 14.29 0.23
CA ALA A 108 -11.16 15.10 1.04
C ALA A 108 -10.41 16.13 1.89
N LEU A 109 -9.29 15.75 2.51
CA LEU A 109 -8.45 16.66 3.28
C LEU A 109 -7.84 17.75 2.38
N ALA A 110 -7.35 17.39 1.19
CA ALA A 110 -6.86 18.36 0.21
C ALA A 110 -7.96 19.33 -0.25
N ALA A 111 -9.17 18.82 -0.53
CA ALA A 111 -10.32 19.65 -0.91
C ALA A 111 -10.75 20.60 0.21
N ALA A 112 -10.53 20.21 1.47
CA ALA A 112 -10.75 21.04 2.64
C ALA A 112 -9.62 22.07 2.89
N GLY A 113 -8.62 22.13 2.01
CA GLY A 113 -7.54 23.13 2.03
C GLY A 113 -6.30 22.72 2.84
N ILE A 114 -6.18 21.46 3.25
CA ILE A 114 -5.00 20.95 3.94
C ILE A 114 -3.85 20.74 2.95
N ASP A 115 -2.67 21.27 3.26
CA ASP A 115 -1.45 20.98 2.51
C ASP A 115 -0.95 19.58 2.87
N LEU A 116 -1.26 18.61 2.00
CA LEU A 116 -0.84 17.23 2.19
C LEU A 116 0.69 17.06 2.14
N ALA A 117 1.43 17.93 1.44
CA ALA A 117 2.87 17.81 1.38
C ALA A 117 3.51 18.16 2.72
N ASP A 118 3.02 19.20 3.38
CA ASP A 118 3.44 19.57 4.74
C ASP A 118 2.95 18.53 5.77
N LEU A 119 1.70 18.08 5.65
CA LEU A 119 1.11 17.06 6.52
C LEU A 119 1.91 15.74 6.51
N LEU A 120 2.36 15.31 5.33
CA LEU A 120 3.11 14.06 5.13
C LEU A 120 4.62 14.22 5.33
N ALA A 121 5.17 15.44 5.25
CA ALA A 121 6.59 15.71 5.50
C ALA A 121 7.00 15.45 6.96
N HIS A 122 6.04 15.49 7.90
CA HIS A 122 6.26 15.24 9.33
C HIS A 122 6.21 13.73 9.70
N GLN A 123 6.13 12.82 8.72
CA GLN A 123 6.10 11.38 8.96
C GLN A 123 7.51 10.76 9.13
N PRO A 124 7.69 9.77 10.03
CA PRO A 124 8.73 8.76 9.88
C PRO A 124 8.45 7.97 8.60
N GLN A 125 9.27 8.18 7.56
CA GLN A 125 9.21 7.41 6.32
C GLN A 125 9.59 5.96 6.60
N ILE A 126 8.59 5.10 6.81
CA ILE A 126 8.79 3.67 6.96
C ILE A 126 8.01 2.96 5.87
N LEU A 127 8.67 2.84 4.73
CA LEU A 127 8.56 1.65 3.90
C LEU A 127 9.99 1.30 3.51
N GLY A 128 10.56 0.30 4.18
CA GLY A 128 11.85 -0.32 3.88
C GLY A 128 13.03 0.63 3.65
N ARG A 129 13.85 0.84 4.69
CA ARG A 129 15.24 1.39 4.69
C ARG A 129 15.62 2.31 3.51
N PRO A 130 15.95 3.60 3.75
CA PRO A 130 16.37 4.51 2.69
C PRO A 130 17.68 4.06 2.06
N GLY A 131 17.60 3.52 0.85
CA GLY A 131 18.72 3.50 -0.08
C GLY A 131 18.88 4.89 -0.67
N ALA A 132 19.53 5.78 0.09
CA ALA A 132 20.00 7.12 -0.29
C ALA A 132 18.94 8.10 -0.82
N ASP A 133 18.94 9.30 -0.22
CA ASP A 133 18.38 10.54 -0.78
C ASP A 133 18.99 10.85 -2.16
N ALA A 134 18.56 10.14 -3.19
CA ALA A 134 18.53 10.69 -4.53
C ALA A 134 17.24 11.50 -4.63
N PRO A 135 17.28 12.79 -5.02
CA PRO A 135 16.06 13.50 -5.37
C PRO A 135 15.29 12.63 -6.35
N VAL A 136 14.02 12.39 -6.07
CA VAL A 136 13.15 11.59 -6.93
C VAL A 136 13.02 12.35 -8.25
N THR A 137 13.92 12.06 -9.19
CA THR A 137 13.78 12.43 -10.58
C THR A 137 12.60 11.62 -11.10
N MET A 138 11.40 12.21 -10.99
CA MET A 138 10.18 11.59 -11.47
C MET A 138 10.31 11.36 -12.97
N PRO A 139 9.95 10.15 -13.46
CA PRO A 139 10.04 9.84 -14.87
C PRO A 139 9.22 10.84 -15.70
N GLY A 140 9.88 11.50 -16.64
CA GLY A 140 9.22 12.30 -17.67
C GLY A 140 8.45 11.41 -18.66
N PRO A 141 7.69 12.02 -19.59
CA PRO A 141 6.97 11.26 -20.61
C PRO A 141 7.95 10.39 -21.42
N GLY A 142 7.74 9.07 -21.43
CA GLY A 142 8.63 8.10 -22.08
C GLY A 142 9.68 7.44 -21.18
N ASP A 143 9.80 7.87 -19.92
CA ASP A 143 10.73 7.27 -18.96
C ASP A 143 10.22 5.91 -18.42
N THR A 144 11.14 5.16 -17.82
CA THR A 144 10.87 3.84 -17.26
C THR A 144 10.72 3.92 -15.75
N LEU A 145 9.60 3.41 -15.23
CA LEU A 145 9.32 3.27 -13.81
C LEU A 145 9.59 1.83 -13.38
N ASP A 146 10.66 1.62 -12.61
CA ASP A 146 10.97 0.32 -11.99
C ASP A 146 10.20 0.16 -10.68
N LEU A 147 9.36 -0.88 -10.65
CA LEU A 147 8.51 -1.27 -9.53
C LEU A 147 9.03 -2.52 -8.82
N CYS A 148 10.04 -3.23 -9.38
CA CYS A 148 10.51 -4.51 -8.86
C CYS A 148 11.21 -4.42 -7.50
N ALA A 149 11.75 -3.25 -7.15
CA ALA A 149 12.45 -3.04 -5.88
C ALA A 149 11.54 -2.48 -4.78
N LEU A 150 10.27 -2.24 -5.08
CA LEU A 150 9.32 -1.58 -4.20
C LEU A 150 8.46 -2.63 -3.49
N ASP A 151 8.06 -2.33 -2.26
CA ASP A 151 6.94 -3.07 -1.66
C ASP A 151 5.60 -2.70 -2.32
N TYR A 152 4.55 -3.44 -1.97
CA TYR A 152 3.25 -3.30 -2.60
C TYR A 152 2.67 -1.88 -2.50
N ASP A 153 2.79 -1.23 -1.33
CA ASP A 153 2.23 0.11 -1.11
C ASP A 153 3.05 1.18 -1.84
N GLN A 154 4.38 1.08 -1.80
CA GLN A 154 5.27 1.93 -2.59
C GLN A 154 4.97 1.80 -4.08
N CYS A 155 4.80 0.57 -4.56
CA CYS A 155 4.47 0.26 -5.94
C CYS A 155 3.12 0.88 -6.34
N ARG A 156 2.08 0.66 -5.54
CA ARG A 156 0.73 1.21 -5.77
C ARG A 156 0.75 2.73 -5.79
N ARG A 157 1.34 3.39 -4.78
CA ARG A 157 1.40 4.86 -4.70
C ARG A 157 2.18 5.44 -5.87
N ARG A 158 3.39 4.93 -6.16
CA ARG A 158 4.21 5.43 -7.29
C ARG A 158 3.51 5.25 -8.62
N LEU A 159 2.90 4.09 -8.86
CA LEU A 159 2.14 3.82 -10.08
C LEU A 159 0.97 4.81 -10.23
N ARG A 160 0.17 4.99 -9.18
CA ARG A 160 -0.99 5.90 -9.19
C ARG A 160 -0.56 7.35 -9.47
N THR A 161 0.46 7.85 -8.77
CA THR A 161 1.01 9.18 -9.00
C THR A 161 1.54 9.35 -10.42
N ALA A 162 2.27 8.36 -10.95
CA ALA A 162 2.83 8.41 -12.29
C ALA A 162 1.74 8.45 -13.37
N LEU A 163 0.67 7.65 -13.21
CA LEU A 163 -0.45 7.62 -14.15
C LEU A 163 -1.27 8.91 -14.13
N GLN A 164 -1.54 9.48 -12.95
CA GLN A 164 -2.28 10.75 -12.83
C GLN A 164 -1.59 11.93 -13.54
N ARG A 165 -0.25 11.91 -13.56
CA ARG A 165 0.58 12.95 -14.21
C ARG A 165 0.83 12.70 -15.70
N LEU A 166 0.54 11.50 -16.20
CA LEU A 166 0.71 11.16 -17.61
C LEU A 166 -0.23 12.04 -18.46
N GLU A 167 0.25 12.74 -19.48
CA GLU A 167 -0.63 13.53 -20.35
C GLU A 167 -1.36 12.62 -21.37
N PRO A 168 -2.55 13.02 -21.88
CA PRO A 168 -3.23 12.28 -22.93
C PRO A 168 -2.32 12.04 -24.16
N GLY A 169 -2.28 10.81 -24.66
CA GLY A 169 -1.40 10.39 -25.75
C GLY A 169 0.07 10.16 -25.38
N LYS A 170 0.46 10.33 -24.10
CA LYS A 170 1.79 9.96 -23.62
C LYS A 170 1.81 8.54 -23.06
N THR A 171 3.00 7.93 -23.14
CA THR A 171 3.24 6.57 -22.66
C THR A 171 4.24 6.54 -21.51
N LEU A 172 4.03 5.58 -20.62
CA LEU A 172 4.89 5.27 -19.48
C LEU A 172 5.30 3.79 -19.56
N ARG A 173 6.58 3.49 -19.40
CA ARG A 173 7.09 2.12 -19.37
C ARG A 173 7.22 1.65 -17.92
N LEU A 174 6.55 0.56 -17.58
CA LEU A 174 6.59 -0.04 -16.25
C LEU A 174 7.42 -1.31 -16.27
N THR A 175 8.42 -1.41 -15.41
CA THR A 175 9.13 -2.67 -15.14
C THR A 175 8.63 -3.21 -13.80
N HIS A 176 8.14 -4.45 -13.77
CA HIS A 176 7.42 -4.98 -12.61
C HIS A 176 7.61 -6.49 -12.44
N GLY A 177 7.36 -6.95 -11.21
CA GLY A 177 7.20 -8.36 -10.88
C GLY A 177 5.74 -8.80 -10.98
N HIS A 178 5.31 -9.71 -10.10
CA HIS A 178 3.99 -10.33 -10.17
C HIS A 178 2.86 -9.42 -9.66
N GLU A 179 3.17 -8.27 -9.04
CA GLU A 179 2.19 -7.42 -8.35
C GLU A 179 1.32 -6.56 -9.30
N LEU A 180 1.80 -6.29 -10.52
CA LEU A 180 1.15 -5.31 -11.42
C LEU A 180 -0.26 -5.74 -11.85
N GLN A 181 -0.54 -7.04 -11.94
CA GLN A 181 -1.84 -7.52 -12.42
C GLN A 181 -2.98 -7.11 -11.48
N SER A 182 -2.78 -7.24 -10.16
CA SER A 182 -3.76 -6.82 -9.16
C SER A 182 -3.95 -5.30 -9.16
N LEU A 183 -2.83 -4.56 -9.23
CA LEU A 183 -2.86 -3.08 -9.27
C LEU A 183 -3.55 -2.54 -10.52
N ARG A 184 -3.34 -3.18 -11.67
CA ARG A 184 -4.02 -2.84 -12.92
C ARG A 184 -5.54 -2.94 -12.78
N TYR A 185 -6.04 -4.02 -12.17
CA TYR A 185 -7.47 -4.23 -11.99
C TYR A 185 -8.09 -3.14 -11.10
N GLU A 186 -7.42 -2.80 -10.00
CA GLU A 186 -7.81 -1.70 -9.09
C GLU A 186 -7.91 -0.35 -9.83
N ILE A 187 -6.91 -0.03 -10.66
CA ILE A 187 -6.86 1.21 -11.43
C ILE A 187 -7.92 1.24 -12.53
N GLU A 188 -8.13 0.13 -13.24
CA GLU A 188 -9.15 0.05 -14.29
C GLU A 188 -10.58 0.18 -13.70
N ALA A 189 -10.81 -0.28 -12.46
CA ALA A 189 -12.08 -0.14 -11.77
C ALA A 189 -12.38 1.31 -11.36
N THR A 190 -11.36 2.08 -10.97
CA THR A 190 -11.51 3.47 -10.49
C THR A 190 -11.41 4.51 -11.61
N ALA A 191 -10.58 4.27 -12.62
CA ALA A 191 -10.29 5.22 -13.71
C ALA A 191 -10.82 4.71 -15.06
N LEU A 192 -12.11 4.36 -15.12
CA LEU A 192 -12.79 3.73 -16.25
C LEU A 192 -12.29 4.22 -17.62
N LYS A 193 -11.53 3.36 -18.32
CA LYS A 193 -11.01 3.56 -19.68
C LYS A 193 -10.12 4.80 -19.88
N ALA A 194 -9.53 5.35 -18.82
CA ALA A 194 -8.56 6.46 -18.94
C ALA A 194 -7.19 5.99 -19.46
N TYR A 195 -6.89 4.69 -19.37
CA TYR A 195 -5.58 4.13 -19.70
C TYR A 195 -5.67 2.90 -20.60
N ARG A 196 -4.75 2.78 -21.54
CA ARG A 196 -4.53 1.62 -22.40
C ARG A 196 -3.23 0.91 -21.99
N TRP A 197 -3.34 -0.37 -21.67
CA TRP A 197 -2.23 -1.21 -21.22
C TRP A 197 -1.81 -2.18 -22.32
N SER A 198 -0.50 -2.29 -22.60
CA SER A 198 0.02 -3.30 -23.51
C SER A 198 0.08 -4.69 -22.84
N LEU A 199 0.31 -5.72 -23.66
CA LEU A 199 0.67 -7.02 -23.11
C LEU A 199 2.06 -6.94 -22.43
N PRO A 200 2.28 -7.68 -21.33
CA PRO A 200 3.60 -7.77 -20.71
C PRO A 200 4.60 -8.38 -21.70
N THR A 201 5.78 -7.77 -21.79
CA THR A 201 6.89 -8.23 -22.63
C THR A 201 8.14 -8.41 -21.76
N GLY A 202 8.85 -9.53 -21.90
CA GLY A 202 10.04 -9.87 -21.11
C GLY A 202 9.94 -11.27 -20.45
N GLU A 203 11.05 -11.74 -19.89
CA GLU A 203 11.12 -13.03 -19.17
C GLU A 203 11.10 -12.82 -17.64
N PRO A 204 10.45 -13.71 -16.86
CA PRO A 204 10.47 -13.63 -15.40
C PRO A 204 11.92 -13.64 -14.87
N PRO A 205 12.24 -12.91 -13.78
CA PRO A 205 11.33 -12.25 -12.84
C PRO A 205 11.02 -10.77 -13.15
N LYS A 206 11.48 -10.23 -14.29
CA LYS A 206 11.26 -8.82 -14.66
C LYS A 206 10.50 -8.69 -15.96
N THR A 207 9.22 -8.35 -15.88
CA THR A 207 8.35 -8.10 -17.03
C THR A 207 8.15 -6.59 -17.25
N THR A 208 7.93 -6.20 -18.50
CA THR A 208 7.71 -4.80 -18.88
C THR A 208 6.33 -4.60 -19.50
N THR A 209 5.58 -3.61 -19.04
CA THR A 209 4.27 -3.23 -19.57
C THR A 209 4.28 -1.75 -19.96
N LEU A 210 3.71 -1.41 -21.11
CA LEU A 210 3.50 -0.01 -21.53
C LEU A 210 2.08 0.42 -21.17
N VAL A 211 1.97 1.63 -20.63
CA VAL A 211 0.69 2.27 -20.32
C VAL A 211 0.60 3.58 -21.04
N GLU A 212 -0.54 3.84 -21.66
CA GLU A 212 -0.84 5.08 -22.38
C GLU A 212 -2.09 5.71 -21.78
N ARG A 213 -2.09 7.03 -21.61
CA ARG A 213 -3.31 7.75 -21.26
C ARG A 213 -4.12 8.05 -22.52
N LEU A 214 -5.39 7.64 -22.52
CA LEU A 214 -6.34 7.85 -23.61
C LEU A 214 -6.89 9.30 -23.64
#